data_AF-Q2XTG2-F1
#
_entry.id   AF-Q2XTG2-F1
#
_cell.length_a   1.000
_cell.length_b   1.000
_cell.length_c   1.000
_cell.angle_alpha   90.00
_cell.angle_beta   90.00
_cell.angle_gamma   90.00
#
_symmetry.space_group_name_H-M   'P 1'
#
loop_
_entity.id
_entity.type
_entity.pdbx_description
1 polymer ?
#
loop_
_entity_poly.entity_id
_entity_poly.type
_entity_poly.pdbx_seq_one_letter_code
_entity_poly.pdbx_strand_id
1 'polypeptide(L)' 'EPQTFTLKFKRAEDYPIDLYYLMDLSYSMKDDLENVKSLGTDLMNEMRR' A
#
# COMPACT_ATOMS: atom_id res chain seq x y z
N GLU A 1 5.24 42.16 -6.73
CA GLU A 1 5.99 41.83 -5.51
C GLU A 1 5.71 40.38 -5.11
N PRO A 2 6.64 39.68 -4.44
CA PRO A 2 6.41 38.32 -3.94
C PRO A 2 5.42 38.34 -2.77
N GLN A 3 4.56 37.32 -2.68
CA GLN A 3 3.57 37.16 -1.62
C GLN A 3 3.74 35.79 -0.96
N THR A 4 3.69 35.78 0.36
CA THR A 4 3.80 34.58 1.18
C THR A 4 2.51 34.40 1.96
N PHE A 5 1.97 33.18 1.98
CA PHE A 5 0.79 32.85 2.77
C PHE A 5 0.98 31.52 3.50
N THR A 6 0.24 31.36 4.59
CA THR A 6 0.33 30.17 5.44
C THR A 6 -0.65 29.10 4.95
N LEU A 7 -0.11 27.95 4.52
CA LEU A 7 -0.89 26.77 4.21
C LEU A 7 -1.03 25.88 5.46
N LYS A 8 -2.25 25.48 5.78
CA LYS A 8 -2.52 24.43 6.78
C LYS A 8 -3.05 23.20 6.05
N PHE A 9 -2.44 22.04 6.31
CA PHE A 9 -2.83 20.77 5.71
C PHE A 9 -3.15 19.76 6.81
N LYS A 10 -4.26 19.04 6.65
CA LYS A 10 -4.62 17.85 7.45
C LYS A 10 -4.97 16.74 6.46
N ARG A 11 -4.38 15.55 6.64
CA ARG A 11 -4.77 14.36 5.87
C ARG A 11 -6.19 13.94 6.26
N ALA A 12 -7.00 13.58 5.27
CA ALA A 12 -8.29 12.97 5.54
C ALA A 12 -8.11 11.64 6.26
N GLU A 13 -8.97 11.38 7.24
CA GLU A 13 -9.13 10.06 7.84
C GLU A 13 -9.84 9.16 6.81
N ASP A 14 -9.50 7.87 6.78
CA ASP A 14 -10.07 6.85 5.87
C ASP A 14 -9.94 7.13 4.36
N TYR A 15 -8.85 7.80 3.95
CA TYR A 15 -8.58 8.03 2.53
C TYR A 15 -8.24 6.70 1.81
N PRO A 16 -8.88 6.37 0.68
CA PRO A 16 -8.67 5.09 -0.01
C PRO A 16 -7.24 4.98 -0.56
N ILE A 17 -6.68 3.79 -0.50
CA ILE A 17 -5.33 3.47 -0.98
C ILE A 17 -5.42 2.29 -1.94
N ASP A 18 -4.71 2.41 -3.07
CA ASP A 18 -4.48 1.30 -3.99
C ASP A 18 -3.10 0.69 -3.75
N LEU A 19 -3.04 -0.63 -3.63
CA LEU A 19 -1.79 -1.37 -3.44
C LEU A 19 -1.48 -2.22 -4.66
N TYR A 20 -0.29 -2.00 -5.24
CA TYR A 20 0.22 -2.77 -6.37
C TYR A 20 1.43 -3.59 -5.92
N TYR A 21 1.30 -4.91 -5.96
CA TYR A 21 2.39 -5.82 -5.66
C TYR A 21 3.00 -6.34 -6.97
N LEU A 22 4.28 -6.05 -7.19
CA LEU A 22 5.04 -6.57 -8.33
C LEU A 22 5.94 -7.71 -7.82
N MET A 23 5.64 -8.92 -8.29
CA MET A 23 6.36 -10.13 -7.90
C MET A 23 7.22 -10.63 -9.06
N ASP A 24 8.44 -11.08 -8.76
CA ASP A 24 9.23 -11.88 -9.68
C ASP A 24 8.65 -13.32 -9.75
N LEU A 25 8.48 -13.84 -10.96
CA LEU A 25 7.96 -15.19 -11.22
C LEU A 25 9.06 -16.19 -11.59
N SER A 26 10.31 -15.89 -11.22
CA SER A 26 11.44 -16.80 -11.36
C SER A 26 11.29 -18.06 -10.50
N TYR A 27 12.02 -19.13 -10.85
CA TYR A 27 11.89 -20.44 -10.19
C TYR A 27 12.23 -20.40 -8.68
N SER A 28 13.10 -19.49 -8.26
CA SER A 28 13.43 -19.29 -6.84
C SER A 28 12.28 -18.73 -6.01
N MET A 29 11.25 -18.17 -6.64
CA MET A 29 10.09 -17.59 -5.96
C MET A 29 8.93 -18.59 -5.80
N LYS A 30 9.14 -19.85 -6.15
CA LYS A 30 8.08 -20.86 -6.21
C LYS A 30 7.41 -21.11 -4.86
N ASP A 31 8.20 -21.18 -3.79
CA ASP A 31 7.73 -21.32 -2.40
C ASP A 31 7.22 -19.99 -1.84
N ASP A 32 7.90 -18.88 -2.16
CA ASP A 32 7.47 -17.54 -1.76
C ASP A 32 6.12 -17.11 -2.33
N LEU A 33 5.72 -17.63 -3.50
CA LEU A 33 4.42 -17.36 -4.10
C LEU A 33 3.26 -17.73 -3.17
N GLU A 34 3.36 -18.85 -2.44
CA GLU A 34 2.32 -19.25 -1.49
C GLU A 34 2.30 -18.35 -0.26
N ASN A 35 3.47 -17.94 0.24
CA ASN A 35 3.58 -16.99 1.35
C ASN A 35 2.98 -15.62 1.00
N VAL A 36 3.27 -15.10 -0.21
CA VAL A 36 2.78 -13.79 -0.63
C VAL A 36 1.27 -13.78 -0.87
N LYS A 37 0.69 -14.89 -1.33
CA LYS A 37 -0.78 -15.01 -1.41
C LYS A 37 -1.43 -14.91 -0.03
N SER A 38 -0.87 -15.60 0.97
CA SER A 38 -1.34 -15.50 2.36
C SER A 38 -1.20 -14.08 2.87
N LEU A 39 -0.02 -13.47 2.68
CA LEU A 39 0.28 -12.10 3.08
C LEU A 39 -0.70 -11.09 2.46
N GLY A 40 -1.05 -11.25 1.18
CA GLY A 40 -2.02 -10.39 0.51
C GLY A 40 -3.41 -10.49 1.15
N THR A 41 -3.82 -11.67 1.60
CA THR A 41 -5.09 -11.88 2.30
C THR A 41 -5.07 -11.22 3.68
N ASP A 42 -4.00 -11.40 4.43
CA ASP A 42 -3.84 -10.83 5.78
C ASP A 42 -3.80 -9.30 5.71
N LEU A 43 -3.04 -8.74 4.77
CA LEU A 43 -2.95 -7.31 4.56
C LEU A 43 -4.31 -6.69 4.20
N MET A 44 -5.07 -7.34 3.31
CA MET A 44 -6.42 -6.88 2.96
C MET A 44 -7.38 -6.93 4.17
N ASN A 45 -7.21 -7.88 5.09
CA ASN A 45 -8.01 -7.94 6.31
C ASN A 45 -7.64 -6.83 7.29
N GLU A 46 -6.34 -6.53 7.45
CA GLU A 46 -5.89 -5.43 8.31
C GLU A 46 -6.28 -4.05 7.75
N MET A 47 -6.23 -3.85 6.42
CA MET A 47 -6.67 -2.59 5.79
C MET A 47 -8.18 -2.34 5.87
N ARG A 48 -8.98 -3.38 6.17
CA ARG A 48 -10.44 -3.27 6.35
C ARG A 48 -10.84 -2.96 7.78
N ARG A 49 -9.93 -3.10 8.75
CA ARG A 49 -10.17 -2.76 10.16
C ARG A 49 -10.03 -1.26 10.37
#